data_AF-A0A288Q5S0-F1
#
_entry.id   AF-A0A288Q5S0-F1
#
_cell.length_a   1.000
_cell.length_b   1.000
_cell.length_c   1.000
_cell.angle_alpha   90.00
_cell.angle_beta   90.00
_cell.angle_gamma   90.00
#
_symmetry.space_group_name_H-M   'P 1'
#
loop_
_entity.id
_entity.type
_entity.pdbx_description
1 polymer ?
#
loop_
_entity_poly.entity_id
_entity_poly.type
_entity_poly.pdbx_seq_one_letter_code
_entity_poly.pdbx_strand_id
1 'polypeptide(L)'
;MKIRLLYISVSGNTRHFVTNLATYGNEIGDYEFEPVEISDASVDNIETDPFFVFVPTYLDGGNGIHSGVKEIMTNALSDQIDFNRGSQKLLGVVGSGNKNFNAQYILTARRYAVEFHAPMIAEYELRGTNRDLERVYAHMTHRIKEYLAEHTPSPSDLRLVRLADHVQGEGVLIDDTHHLVSQILVPDLHDCSELTQITEVVHPEEVYSAQGNLISVQHYWLWPVQGKKLAFPAAALTHEVVSD
;
A
#
# COMPACT_ATOMS: atom_id res chain seq x y z
N MET A 1 5.62 14.80 -14.09
CA MET A 1 4.21 14.45 -13.79
C MET A 1 3.87 15.03 -12.43
N LYS A 2 2.65 15.53 -12.26
CA LYS A 2 2.17 16.09 -10.99
C LYS A 2 1.65 14.97 -10.07
N ILE A 3 2.00 15.05 -8.79
CA ILE A 3 1.56 14.17 -7.71
C ILE A 3 1.01 15.04 -6.59
N ARG A 4 -0.25 14.84 -6.21
CA ARG A 4 -0.87 15.60 -5.11
C ARG A 4 -0.61 14.91 -3.77
N LEU A 5 -0.32 15.70 -2.74
CA LEU A 5 -0.14 15.22 -1.37
C LEU A 5 -1.33 15.75 -0.56
N LEU A 6 -2.42 14.99 -0.53
CA LEU A 6 -3.60 15.35 0.25
C LEU A 6 -3.30 15.10 1.73
N TYR A 7 -3.52 16.08 2.59
CA TYR A 7 -3.24 15.94 4.01
C TYR A 7 -4.20 16.73 4.87
N ILE A 8 -4.35 16.32 6.12
CA ILE A 8 -5.03 17.13 7.15
C ILE A 8 -4.05 17.38 8.30
N SER A 9 -4.08 18.57 8.88
CA SER A 9 -3.14 18.95 9.93
C SER A 9 -3.78 19.78 11.04
N VAL A 10 -4.09 19.12 12.15
CA VAL A 10 -4.71 19.76 13.33
C VAL A 10 -3.72 20.68 14.07
N SER A 11 -2.52 20.18 14.43
CA SER A 11 -1.53 20.92 15.23
C SER A 11 -0.33 21.45 14.44
N GLY A 12 -0.28 21.22 13.13
CA GLY A 12 0.81 21.70 12.25
C GLY A 12 1.92 20.68 11.97
N ASN A 13 1.96 19.55 12.66
CA ASN A 13 2.99 18.52 12.47
C ASN A 13 2.95 17.91 11.05
N THR A 14 1.78 17.49 10.59
CA THR A 14 1.60 16.94 9.23
C THR A 14 1.90 18.00 8.18
N ARG A 15 1.40 19.23 8.37
CA ARG A 15 1.71 20.36 7.47
C ARG A 15 3.21 20.57 7.33
N HIS A 16 3.94 20.61 8.46
CA HIS A 16 5.39 20.76 8.45
C HIS A 16 6.09 19.66 7.64
N PHE A 17 5.72 18.40 7.87
CA PHE A 17 6.32 17.27 7.18
C PHE A 17 6.04 17.31 5.67
N VAL A 18 4.77 17.48 5.27
CA VAL A 18 4.36 17.47 3.86
C VAL A 18 4.96 18.65 3.09
N THR A 19 5.02 19.85 3.68
CA THR A 19 5.68 21.01 3.03
C THR A 19 7.17 20.75 2.81
N ASN A 20 7.88 20.18 3.79
CA ASN A 20 9.29 19.89 3.64
C ASN A 20 9.54 18.76 2.62
N LEU A 21 8.71 17.72 2.64
CA LEU A 21 8.77 16.60 1.70
C LEU A 21 8.55 17.06 0.26
N ALA A 22 7.56 17.92 0.02
CA ALA A 22 7.33 18.48 -1.31
C ALA A 22 8.48 19.37 -1.77
N THR A 23 9.02 20.22 -0.88
CA THR A 23 10.22 21.02 -1.19
C THR A 23 11.38 20.13 -1.61
N TYR A 24 11.71 19.13 -0.80
CA TYR A 24 12.80 18.18 -1.08
C TYR A 24 12.58 17.41 -2.39
N GLY A 25 11.38 16.88 -2.61
CA GLY A 25 11.07 16.12 -3.81
C GLY A 25 11.11 16.96 -5.08
N ASN A 26 10.67 18.22 -5.00
CA ASN A 26 10.71 19.17 -6.11
C ASN A 26 12.13 19.66 -6.41
N GLU A 27 13.02 19.72 -5.41
CA GLU A 27 14.46 20.00 -5.61
C GLU A 27 15.17 18.88 -6.38
N ILE A 28 14.75 17.62 -6.19
CA ILE A 28 15.26 16.48 -6.96
C ILE A 28 14.75 16.52 -8.41
N GLY A 29 13.47 16.83 -8.60
CA GLY A 29 12.91 17.20 -9.91
C GLY A 29 12.34 16.06 -10.77
N ASP A 30 12.28 14.82 -10.26
CA ASP A 30 11.68 13.68 -10.99
C ASP A 30 10.15 13.83 -11.15
N TYR A 31 9.49 14.41 -10.14
CA TYR A 31 8.04 14.63 -10.09
C TYR A 31 7.72 16.00 -9.49
N GLU A 32 6.55 16.55 -9.80
CA GLU A 32 6.04 17.79 -9.19
C GLU A 32 5.08 17.43 -8.05
N PHE A 33 5.51 17.65 -6.82
CA PHE A 33 4.73 17.40 -5.62
C PHE A 33 3.95 18.64 -5.19
N GLU A 34 2.63 18.52 -5.10
CA GLU A 34 1.71 19.58 -4.70
C GLU A 34 1.02 19.24 -3.38
N PRO A 35 1.39 19.87 -2.25
CA PRO A 35 0.67 19.77 -0.99
C PRO A 35 -0.71 20.39 -1.07
N VAL A 36 -1.72 19.66 -0.59
CA VAL A 36 -3.12 20.12 -0.55
C VAL A 36 -3.69 19.82 0.82
N GLU A 37 -4.02 20.87 1.56
CA GLU A 37 -4.63 20.71 2.87
C GLU A 37 -6.15 20.53 2.78
N ILE A 38 -6.64 19.43 3.32
CA ILE A 38 -8.06 19.10 3.46
C ILE A 38 -8.50 19.47 4.88
N SER A 39 -9.70 20.00 4.99
CA SER A 39 -10.36 20.39 6.24
C SER A 39 -11.87 20.24 6.09
N ASP A 40 -12.63 20.35 7.18
CA ASP A 40 -14.10 20.34 7.13
C ASP A 40 -14.71 21.48 6.29
N ALA A 41 -13.92 22.52 5.99
CA ALA A 41 -14.33 23.63 5.12
C ALA A 41 -13.94 23.42 3.64
N SER A 42 -13.16 22.37 3.34
CA SER A 42 -12.78 22.02 1.98
C SER A 42 -13.99 21.42 1.25
N VAL A 43 -14.17 21.78 -0.02
CA VAL A 43 -15.14 21.11 -0.89
C VAL A 43 -14.48 19.85 -1.43
N ASP A 44 -15.22 18.74 -1.44
CA ASP A 44 -14.73 17.50 -2.03
C ASP A 44 -14.55 17.67 -3.54
N ASN A 45 -13.42 17.22 -4.06
CA ASN A 45 -13.03 17.40 -5.46
C ASN A 45 -12.67 16.07 -6.11
N ILE A 46 -13.00 15.91 -7.38
CA ILE A 46 -12.50 14.79 -8.18
C ILE A 46 -11.02 15.01 -8.44
N GLU A 47 -10.20 14.07 -8.01
CA GLU A 47 -8.76 14.04 -8.23
C GLU A 47 -8.47 13.67 -9.69
N THR A 48 -7.87 14.60 -10.43
CA THR A 48 -7.45 14.39 -11.83
C THR A 48 -6.08 13.73 -11.92
N ASP A 49 -5.23 13.95 -10.94
CA ASP A 49 -3.85 13.49 -10.87
C ASP A 49 -3.69 12.40 -9.80
N PRO A 50 -2.64 11.57 -9.89
CA PRO A 50 -2.34 10.59 -8.83
C PRO A 50 -1.99 11.30 -7.51
N PHE A 51 -2.39 10.69 -6.39
CA PHE A 51 -2.24 11.33 -5.09
C PHE A 51 -1.88 10.38 -3.95
N PHE A 52 -1.13 10.90 -2.99
CA PHE A 52 -0.90 10.27 -1.68
C PHE A 52 -1.70 10.97 -0.61
N VAL A 53 -2.02 10.24 0.46
CA VAL A 53 -2.75 10.75 1.62
C VAL A 53 -1.82 10.77 2.83
N PHE A 54 -1.79 11.88 3.57
CA PHE A 54 -1.05 12.01 4.84
C PHE A 54 -2.03 12.30 5.97
N VAL A 55 -2.19 11.34 6.87
CA VAL A 55 -3.19 11.41 7.93
C VAL A 55 -2.54 11.30 9.32
N PRO A 56 -2.72 12.30 10.22
CA PRO A 56 -2.35 12.16 11.62
C PRO A 56 -3.38 11.31 12.37
N THR A 57 -2.97 10.66 13.45
CA THR A 57 -3.88 9.87 14.27
C THR A 57 -4.47 10.70 15.42
N TYR A 58 -5.78 10.89 15.38
CA TYR A 58 -6.58 11.48 16.45
C TYR A 58 -7.76 10.56 16.77
N LEU A 59 -7.80 10.04 17.99
CA LEU A 59 -8.80 9.08 18.46
C LEU A 59 -9.44 9.59 19.76
N ASP A 60 -10.70 9.25 20.00
CA ASP A 60 -11.46 9.66 21.19
C ASP A 60 -11.08 8.91 22.49
N GLY A 61 -10.17 7.94 22.40
CA GLY A 61 -9.66 7.17 23.53
C GLY A 61 -9.57 5.69 23.20
N GLY A 62 -9.67 4.84 24.24
CA GLY A 62 -9.50 3.40 24.13
C GLY A 62 -8.03 2.97 24.07
N ASN A 63 -7.80 1.67 23.88
CA ASN A 63 -6.45 1.10 23.75
C ASN A 63 -6.16 0.52 22.35
N GLY A 64 -7.15 0.50 21.45
CA GLY A 64 -7.02 -0.05 20.10
C GLY A 64 -6.95 -1.58 20.03
N ILE A 65 -7.14 -2.29 21.15
CA ILE A 65 -7.04 -3.75 21.25
C ILE A 65 -8.30 -4.38 21.87
N HIS A 66 -8.75 -3.83 23.00
CA HIS A 66 -9.87 -4.34 23.80
C HIS A 66 -11.03 -3.35 23.88
N SER A 67 -10.73 -2.05 23.88
CA SER A 67 -11.73 -1.00 23.74
C SER A 67 -11.65 -0.45 22.31
N GLY A 68 -12.82 -0.34 21.68
CA GLY A 68 -12.95 0.30 20.37
C GLY A 68 -12.44 1.74 20.40
N VAL A 69 -12.09 2.26 19.22
CA VAL A 69 -11.61 3.64 19.05
C VAL A 69 -12.40 4.32 17.94
N LYS A 70 -12.74 5.59 18.14
CA LYS A 70 -13.37 6.42 17.11
C LYS A 70 -12.38 7.46 16.62
N GLU A 71 -12.25 7.55 15.30
CA GLU A 71 -11.53 8.64 14.67
C GLU A 71 -12.26 9.97 14.90
N ILE A 72 -11.47 11.01 15.17
CA ILE A 72 -11.95 12.38 15.34
C ILE A 72 -11.02 13.35 14.60
N MET A 73 -11.53 14.52 14.22
CA MET A 73 -10.77 15.64 13.64
C MET A 73 -10.15 15.41 12.25
N THR A 74 -10.15 14.18 11.73
CA THR A 74 -9.53 13.83 10.44
C THR A 74 -10.51 13.33 9.38
N ASN A 75 -11.81 13.26 9.71
CA ASN A 75 -12.84 12.66 8.86
C ASN A 75 -13.01 13.33 7.49
N ALA A 76 -12.82 14.65 7.36
CA ALA A 76 -12.87 15.31 6.05
C ALA A 76 -11.87 14.74 5.04
N LEU A 77 -10.71 14.24 5.51
CA LEU A 77 -9.76 13.56 4.63
C LEU A 77 -10.29 12.20 4.17
N SER A 78 -10.95 11.45 5.05
CA SER A 78 -11.67 10.21 4.69
C SER A 78 -12.71 10.48 3.61
N ASP A 79 -13.52 11.52 3.78
CA ASP A 79 -14.61 11.87 2.86
C ASP A 79 -14.07 12.22 1.46
N GLN A 80 -12.99 13.01 1.39
CA GLN A 80 -12.31 13.32 0.12
C GLN A 80 -11.74 12.06 -0.57
N ILE A 81 -11.24 11.08 0.17
CA ILE A 81 -10.77 9.81 -0.39
C ILE A 81 -11.94 8.98 -0.90
N ASP A 82 -13.02 8.87 -0.12
CA ASP A 82 -14.22 8.12 -0.50
C ASP A 82 -14.89 8.70 -1.74
N PHE A 83 -14.92 10.03 -1.86
CA PHE A 83 -15.42 10.73 -3.06
C PHE A 83 -14.64 10.35 -4.33
N ASN A 84 -13.38 9.93 -4.19
CA ASN A 84 -12.50 9.49 -5.27
C ASN A 84 -12.38 7.96 -5.38
N ARG A 85 -13.22 7.21 -4.66
CA ARG A 85 -13.22 5.74 -4.67
C ARG A 85 -13.40 5.21 -6.09
N GLY A 86 -12.56 4.25 -6.47
CA GLY A 86 -12.58 3.63 -7.80
C GLY A 86 -11.80 4.38 -8.89
N SER A 87 -11.27 5.58 -8.61
CA SER A 87 -10.45 6.35 -9.57
C SER A 87 -9.11 5.68 -9.93
N GLN A 88 -8.66 4.71 -9.13
CA GLN A 88 -7.31 4.10 -9.19
C GLN A 88 -6.16 5.12 -9.03
N LYS A 89 -6.43 6.34 -8.54
CA LYS A 89 -5.44 7.42 -8.41
C LYS A 89 -4.87 7.58 -7.00
N LEU A 90 -5.50 6.96 -6.00
CA LEU A 90 -4.93 6.89 -4.65
C LEU A 90 -3.70 5.97 -4.70
N LEU A 91 -2.51 6.54 -4.58
CA LEU A 91 -1.26 5.82 -4.62
C LEU A 91 -0.90 5.19 -3.28
N GLY A 92 -1.41 5.71 -2.17
CA GLY A 92 -1.17 5.14 -0.85
C GLY A 92 -1.36 6.12 0.30
N VAL A 93 -1.25 5.59 1.52
CA VAL A 93 -1.46 6.32 2.77
C VAL A 93 -0.15 6.40 3.55
N VAL A 94 0.15 7.58 4.09
CA VAL A 94 1.27 7.86 5.00
C VAL A 94 0.70 8.31 6.35
N GLY A 95 1.17 7.68 7.43
CA GLY A 95 0.62 7.87 8.77
C GLY A 95 1.52 8.71 9.67
N SER A 96 0.97 9.73 10.32
CA SER A 96 1.63 10.43 11.42
C SER A 96 1.02 10.03 12.76
N GLY A 97 1.85 9.87 13.79
CA GLY A 97 1.40 9.53 15.13
C GLY A 97 2.40 9.88 16.21
N ASN A 98 2.16 9.36 17.41
CA ASN A 98 3.07 9.45 18.54
C ASN A 98 3.22 8.05 19.15
N LYS A 99 4.46 7.55 19.25
CA LYS A 99 4.74 6.17 19.65
C LYS A 99 4.34 5.87 21.09
N ASN A 100 4.18 6.90 21.92
CA ASN A 100 3.64 6.75 23.28
C ASN A 100 2.21 6.17 23.31
N PHE A 101 1.49 6.15 22.18
CA PHE A 101 0.16 5.54 22.05
C PHE A 101 0.19 4.04 21.69
N ASN A 102 1.37 3.41 21.65
CA ASN A 102 1.55 1.97 21.46
C ASN A 102 0.74 1.42 20.26
N ALA A 103 -0.20 0.50 20.49
CA ALA A 103 -1.01 -0.11 19.44
C ALA A 103 -1.85 0.89 18.63
N GLN A 104 -2.10 2.09 19.15
CA GLN A 104 -2.80 3.15 18.44
C GLN A 104 -1.88 4.04 17.59
N TYR A 105 -0.56 3.88 17.68
CA TYR A 105 0.38 4.59 16.81
C TYR A 105 -0.02 4.36 15.35
N ILE A 106 -0.28 5.44 14.61
CA ILE A 106 -0.74 5.49 13.19
C ILE A 106 -2.04 4.73 12.86
N LEU A 107 -2.87 4.42 13.86
CA LEU A 107 -4.01 3.54 13.64
C LEU A 107 -5.02 4.07 12.60
N THR A 108 -5.19 5.38 12.48
CA THR A 108 -6.05 5.97 11.43
C THR A 108 -5.53 5.63 10.03
N ALA A 109 -4.22 5.77 9.80
CA ALA A 109 -3.62 5.45 8.50
C ALA A 109 -3.77 3.96 8.13
N ARG A 110 -3.57 3.07 9.11
CA ARG A 110 -3.80 1.63 8.90
C ARG A 110 -5.26 1.31 8.58
N ARG A 111 -6.21 2.00 9.22
CA ARG A 111 -7.64 1.82 8.92
C ARG A 111 -7.98 2.30 7.51
N TYR A 112 -7.45 3.46 7.09
CA TYR A 112 -7.63 3.97 5.73
C TYR A 112 -7.03 3.03 4.68
N ALA A 113 -5.84 2.50 4.91
CA ALA A 113 -5.21 1.53 4.00
C ALA A 113 -6.12 0.32 3.74
N VAL A 114 -6.75 -0.22 4.80
CA VAL A 114 -7.72 -1.33 4.69
C VAL A 114 -9.01 -0.89 4.01
N GLU A 115 -9.62 0.22 4.45
CA GLU A 115 -10.93 0.68 3.99
C GLU A 115 -10.95 1.11 2.51
N PHE A 116 -9.87 1.77 2.09
CA PHE A 116 -9.70 2.29 0.73
C PHE A 116 -8.88 1.39 -0.17
N HIS A 117 -8.48 0.21 0.33
CA HIS A 117 -7.68 -0.78 -0.40
C HIS A 117 -6.41 -0.15 -0.99
N ALA A 118 -5.72 0.66 -0.17
CA ALA A 118 -4.54 1.43 -0.55
C ALA A 118 -3.32 0.95 0.24
N PRO A 119 -2.11 0.99 -0.34
CA PRO A 119 -0.92 0.59 0.38
C PRO A 119 -0.60 1.55 1.53
N MET A 120 -0.03 1.00 2.60
CA MET A 120 0.65 1.78 3.62
C MET A 120 2.06 2.11 3.11
N ILE A 121 2.33 3.37 2.83
CA ILE A 121 3.59 3.80 2.20
C ILE A 121 4.68 3.96 3.23
N ALA A 122 4.36 4.65 4.32
CA ALA A 122 5.29 4.94 5.39
C ALA A 122 4.57 5.54 6.60
N GLU A 123 5.28 5.59 7.71
CA GLU A 123 4.85 6.17 8.96
C GLU A 123 5.92 7.10 9.51
N TYR A 124 5.53 8.12 10.28
CA TYR A 124 6.50 8.96 10.99
C TYR A 124 5.92 9.47 12.30
N GLU A 125 6.79 9.93 13.20
CA GLU A 125 6.39 10.45 14.50
C GLU A 125 6.34 11.99 14.50
N LEU A 126 5.23 12.54 15.00
CA LEU A 126 4.99 13.98 15.11
C LEU A 126 5.26 14.69 13.77
N ARG A 127 6.23 15.60 13.74
CA ARG A 127 6.62 16.37 12.54
C ARG A 127 7.61 15.66 11.63
N GLY A 128 8.03 14.45 11.99
CA GLY A 128 9.06 13.68 11.31
C GLY A 128 10.48 14.23 11.51
N THR A 129 11.45 13.45 11.05
CA THR A 129 12.88 13.81 10.97
C THR A 129 13.30 13.89 9.50
N ASN A 130 14.51 14.40 9.24
CA ASN A 130 15.08 14.37 7.88
C ASN A 130 15.22 12.94 7.34
N ARG A 131 15.50 11.97 8.23
CA ARG A 131 15.58 10.56 7.86
C ARG A 131 14.22 9.99 7.46
N ASP A 132 13.16 10.41 8.15
CA ASP A 132 11.78 10.05 7.76
C ASP A 132 11.44 10.67 6.40
N LEU A 133 11.85 11.90 6.17
CA LEU A 133 11.62 12.61 4.91
C LEU A 133 12.27 11.87 3.73
N GLU A 134 13.56 11.54 3.82
CA GLU A 134 14.28 10.79 2.79
C GLU A 134 13.65 9.40 2.54
N ARG A 135 13.31 8.69 3.61
CA ARG A 135 12.69 7.35 3.52
C ARG A 135 11.29 7.40 2.89
N VAL A 136 10.43 8.31 3.35
CA VAL A 136 9.07 8.44 2.81
C VAL A 136 9.11 8.88 1.35
N TYR A 137 10.02 9.79 0.98
CA TYR A 137 10.24 10.16 -0.42
C TYR A 137 10.66 8.96 -1.28
N ALA A 138 11.61 8.16 -0.79
CA ALA A 138 12.06 6.96 -1.50
C ALA A 138 10.91 5.97 -1.73
N HIS A 139 10.09 5.71 -0.71
CA HIS A 139 8.92 4.82 -0.86
C HIS A 139 7.85 5.39 -1.79
N MET A 140 7.59 6.70 -1.74
CA MET A 140 6.65 7.33 -2.67
C MET A 140 7.14 7.30 -4.12
N THR A 141 8.42 7.57 -4.36
CA THR A 141 8.98 7.56 -5.73
C THR A 141 9.04 6.16 -6.31
N HIS A 142 9.34 5.16 -5.49
CA HIS A 142 9.22 3.74 -5.82
C HIS A 142 7.78 3.45 -6.27
N ARG A 143 6.82 3.72 -5.39
CA ARG A 143 5.38 3.56 -5.65
C ARG A 143 4.89 4.29 -6.92
N ILE A 144 5.38 5.50 -7.19
CA ILE A 144 5.04 6.22 -8.42
C ILE A 144 5.54 5.48 -9.66
N LYS A 145 6.74 4.88 -9.62
CA LYS A 145 7.29 4.12 -10.74
C LYS A 145 6.39 2.93 -11.08
N GLU A 146 5.92 2.19 -10.09
CA GLU A 146 4.97 1.08 -10.32
C GLU A 146 3.67 1.55 -10.96
N TYR A 147 3.13 2.66 -10.45
CA TYR A 147 1.89 3.20 -10.96
C TYR A 147 2.00 3.58 -12.44
N LEU A 148 3.18 4.09 -12.85
CA LEU A 148 3.49 4.41 -14.24
C LEU A 148 3.87 3.18 -15.08
N ALA A 149 4.35 2.15 -14.41
CA ALA A 149 4.67 0.87 -14.99
C ALA A 149 3.36 0.10 -15.27
N GLU A 150 2.93 0.05 -16.54
CA GLU A 150 2.00 -1.01 -16.99
C GLU A 150 2.74 -2.36 -16.97
N HIS A 151 3.07 -2.88 -15.79
CA HIS A 151 3.86 -4.10 -15.66
C HIS A 151 2.91 -5.29 -15.52
N THR A 152 2.86 -6.10 -16.58
CA THR A 152 2.50 -7.51 -16.44
C THR A 152 3.75 -8.19 -15.89
N PRO A 153 3.67 -9.00 -14.82
CA PRO A 153 4.86 -9.60 -14.26
C PRO A 153 5.43 -10.52 -15.34
N SER A 154 6.73 -10.39 -15.64
CA SER A 154 7.35 -11.33 -16.57
C SER A 154 7.35 -12.71 -15.91
N PRO A 155 7.13 -13.81 -16.66
CA PRO A 155 7.26 -15.16 -16.10
C PRO A 155 8.64 -15.46 -15.47
N SER A 156 9.67 -14.67 -15.81
CA SER A 156 10.99 -14.72 -15.15
C SER A 156 10.99 -14.21 -13.72
N ASP A 157 10.07 -13.31 -13.38
CA ASP A 157 10.02 -12.59 -12.10
C ASP A 157 9.12 -13.32 -11.11
N LEU A 158 8.38 -14.32 -11.58
CA LEU A 158 7.44 -15.12 -10.82
C LEU A 158 8.08 -16.44 -10.40
N ARG A 159 7.87 -16.79 -9.13
CA ARG A 159 8.06 -18.16 -8.64
C ARG A 159 6.74 -18.82 -8.32
N LEU A 160 6.67 -20.13 -8.57
CA LEU A 160 5.52 -20.96 -8.26
C LEU A 160 5.88 -21.94 -7.15
N VAL A 161 5.15 -21.91 -6.05
CA VAL A 161 5.14 -23.01 -5.07
C VAL A 161 3.89 -23.83 -5.35
N ARG A 162 4.06 -25.10 -5.74
CA ARG A 162 2.94 -25.99 -6.09
C ARG A 162 3.02 -27.33 -5.39
N LEU A 163 1.87 -27.92 -5.12
CA LEU A 163 1.77 -29.31 -4.66
C LEU A 163 2.25 -30.26 -5.77
N ALA A 164 3.08 -31.24 -5.41
CA ALA A 164 3.60 -32.24 -6.33
C ALA A 164 2.51 -33.22 -6.83
N ASP A 165 1.44 -33.42 -6.06
CA ASP A 165 0.31 -34.25 -6.46
C ASP A 165 -0.72 -33.45 -7.28
N HIS A 166 -0.84 -33.83 -8.56
CA HIS A 166 -1.75 -33.24 -9.54
C HIS A 166 -3.24 -33.40 -9.19
N VAL A 167 -3.61 -34.26 -8.23
CA VAL A 167 -5.04 -34.50 -7.89
C VAL A 167 -5.66 -33.32 -7.16
N GLN A 168 -4.94 -32.65 -6.26
CA GLN A 168 -5.39 -31.40 -5.64
C GLN A 168 -4.92 -30.18 -6.44
N GLY A 169 -3.72 -30.28 -7.02
CA GLY A 169 -3.20 -29.30 -7.98
C GLY A 169 -3.13 -27.89 -7.43
N GLU A 170 -2.89 -27.68 -6.15
CA GLU A 170 -2.85 -26.34 -5.54
C GLU A 170 -1.48 -25.68 -5.73
N GLY A 171 -1.49 -24.36 -5.90
CA GLY A 171 -0.26 -23.58 -5.92
C GLY A 171 -0.50 -22.11 -5.63
N VAL A 172 0.61 -21.42 -5.44
CA VAL A 172 0.65 -19.97 -5.25
C VAL A 172 1.77 -19.38 -6.09
N LEU A 173 1.44 -18.32 -6.84
CA LEU A 173 2.41 -17.51 -7.55
C LEU A 173 2.89 -16.40 -6.65
N ILE A 174 4.19 -16.14 -6.70
CA ILE A 174 4.83 -15.15 -5.86
C ILE A 174 5.71 -14.30 -6.75
N ASP A 175 5.54 -12.99 -6.62
CA ASP A 175 6.39 -11.98 -7.22
C ASP A 175 7.13 -11.29 -6.08
N ASP A 176 8.37 -11.71 -5.83
CA ASP A 176 9.17 -11.12 -4.76
C ASP A 176 9.62 -9.70 -5.13
N THR A 177 9.59 -9.31 -6.42
CA THR A 177 9.99 -7.96 -6.86
C THR A 177 8.92 -6.94 -6.47
N HIS A 178 7.66 -7.28 -6.70
CA HIS A 178 6.51 -6.41 -6.40
C HIS A 178 5.81 -6.78 -5.09
N HIS A 179 6.36 -7.74 -4.35
CA HIS A 179 5.80 -8.30 -3.12
C HIS A 179 4.32 -8.68 -3.25
N LEU A 180 4.01 -9.44 -4.31
CA LEU A 180 2.67 -9.97 -4.55
C LEU A 180 2.64 -11.47 -4.32
N VAL A 181 1.52 -11.94 -3.79
CA VAL A 181 1.26 -13.36 -3.62
C VAL A 181 -0.14 -13.67 -4.09
N SER A 182 -0.31 -14.64 -4.99
CA SER A 182 -1.62 -14.96 -5.52
C SER A 182 -2.55 -15.55 -4.46
N GLN A 183 -3.86 -15.57 -4.72
CA GLN A 183 -4.76 -16.53 -4.08
C GLN A 183 -4.32 -17.97 -4.38
N ILE A 184 -4.78 -18.93 -3.57
CA ILE A 184 -4.57 -20.36 -3.88
C ILE A 184 -5.26 -20.65 -5.21
N LEU A 185 -4.48 -21.17 -6.15
CA LEU A 185 -4.92 -21.44 -7.51
C LEU A 185 -4.59 -22.86 -7.91
N VAL A 186 -5.16 -23.30 -9.03
CA VAL A 186 -4.78 -24.56 -9.67
C VAL A 186 -3.82 -24.24 -10.83
N PRO A 187 -2.49 -24.49 -10.72
CA PRO A 187 -1.52 -24.07 -11.73
C PRO A 187 -1.82 -24.66 -13.10
N ASP A 188 -2.34 -25.89 -13.17
CA ASP A 188 -2.65 -26.57 -14.44
C ASP A 188 -3.80 -25.89 -15.23
N LEU A 189 -4.56 -24.99 -14.61
CA LEU A 189 -5.56 -24.16 -15.30
C LEU A 189 -4.97 -22.90 -15.94
N HIS A 190 -3.68 -22.63 -15.73
CA HIS A 190 -2.97 -21.45 -16.18
C HIS A 190 -1.77 -21.85 -17.07
N ASP A 191 -1.35 -20.94 -17.95
CA ASP A 191 -0.11 -21.16 -18.70
C ASP A 191 1.09 -20.79 -17.83
N CYS A 192 1.70 -21.82 -17.24
CA CYS A 192 2.91 -21.70 -16.41
C CYS A 192 4.18 -22.18 -17.14
N SER A 193 4.12 -22.39 -18.46
CA SER A 193 5.21 -23.00 -19.23
C SER A 193 6.49 -22.15 -19.28
N GLU A 194 6.35 -20.84 -19.13
CA GLU A 194 7.46 -19.88 -19.11
C GLU A 194 8.04 -19.64 -17.70
N LEU A 195 7.45 -20.22 -16.64
CA LEU A 195 7.96 -20.09 -15.27
C LEU A 195 9.23 -20.91 -15.10
N THR A 196 10.29 -20.27 -14.61
CA THR A 196 11.60 -20.92 -14.42
C THR A 196 11.87 -21.30 -12.97
N GLN A 197 11.15 -20.71 -12.02
CA GLN A 197 11.33 -20.93 -10.59
C GLN A 197 10.12 -21.69 -10.04
N ILE A 198 10.21 -23.02 -9.97
CA ILE A 198 9.14 -23.88 -9.47
C ILE A 198 9.66 -24.68 -8.28
N THR A 199 8.99 -24.52 -7.13
CA THR A 199 9.22 -25.31 -5.94
C THR A 199 8.05 -26.27 -5.75
N GLU A 200 8.33 -27.57 -5.72
CA GLU A 200 7.33 -28.59 -5.44
C GLU A 200 7.30 -28.92 -3.95
N VAL A 201 6.10 -28.96 -3.38
CA VAL A 201 5.84 -29.33 -1.97
C VAL A 201 4.97 -30.59 -1.92
N VAL A 202 5.05 -31.32 -0.81
CA VAL A 202 4.39 -32.62 -0.67
C VAL A 202 3.03 -32.48 -0.03
N HIS A 203 2.87 -31.49 0.86
CA HIS A 203 1.65 -31.30 1.62
C HIS A 203 0.99 -29.94 1.36
N PRO A 204 -0.36 -29.87 1.29
CA PRO A 204 -1.06 -28.62 0.99
C PRO A 204 -0.74 -27.50 1.98
N GLU A 205 -0.59 -27.83 3.28
CA GLU A 205 -0.25 -26.86 4.32
C GLU A 205 1.02 -26.05 4.01
N GLU A 206 1.93 -26.57 3.19
CA GLU A 206 3.14 -25.86 2.79
C GLU A 206 2.83 -24.73 1.80
N VAL A 207 1.88 -24.93 0.88
CA VAL A 207 1.37 -23.89 -0.04
C VAL A 207 0.65 -22.80 0.75
N TYR A 208 -0.27 -23.20 1.64
CA TYR A 208 -1.01 -22.26 2.50
C TYR A 208 -0.09 -21.50 3.45
N SER A 209 0.91 -22.16 4.02
CA SER A 209 1.89 -21.53 4.92
C SER A 209 2.78 -20.56 4.18
N ALA A 210 3.22 -20.88 2.95
CA ALA A 210 3.98 -19.96 2.11
C ALA A 210 3.20 -18.67 1.87
N GLN A 211 1.95 -18.77 1.43
CA GLN A 211 1.08 -17.61 1.22
C GLN A 211 0.84 -16.82 2.52
N GLY A 212 0.44 -17.51 3.59
CA GLY A 212 0.12 -16.89 4.87
C GLY A 212 1.30 -16.14 5.48
N ASN A 213 2.51 -16.71 5.40
CA ASN A 213 3.73 -16.07 5.91
C ASN A 213 4.10 -14.83 5.09
N LEU A 214 3.97 -14.89 3.76
CA LEU A 214 4.21 -13.74 2.89
C LEU A 214 3.29 -12.57 3.21
N ILE A 215 1.99 -12.82 3.40
CA ILE A 215 1.00 -11.78 3.72
C ILE A 215 1.23 -11.19 5.11
N SER A 216 1.53 -12.04 6.10
CA SER A 216 1.56 -11.63 7.51
C SER A 216 2.90 -11.08 7.97
N VAL A 217 4.01 -11.72 7.58
CA VAL A 217 5.35 -11.41 8.08
C VAL A 217 6.15 -10.60 7.08
N GLN A 218 6.06 -10.94 5.78
CA GLN A 218 6.82 -10.25 4.73
C GLN A 218 6.01 -9.16 4.02
N HIS A 219 4.76 -8.96 4.45
CA HIS A 219 3.83 -7.91 4.00
C HIS A 219 3.50 -7.90 2.50
N TYR A 220 3.34 -9.08 1.89
CA TYR A 220 2.96 -9.21 0.49
C TYR A 220 1.45 -8.96 0.31
N TRP A 221 1.06 -8.36 -0.81
CA TRP A 221 -0.36 -8.15 -1.14
C TRP A 221 -0.97 -9.36 -1.85
N LEU A 222 -2.23 -9.65 -1.52
CA LEU A 222 -2.95 -10.77 -2.11
C LEU A 222 -3.44 -10.41 -3.54
N TRP A 223 -2.95 -11.14 -4.53
CA TRP A 223 -3.29 -11.03 -5.94
C TRP A 223 -4.38 -12.05 -6.36
N PRO A 224 -5.61 -11.62 -6.68
CA PRO A 224 -6.60 -12.51 -7.28
C PRO A 224 -6.25 -12.76 -8.76
N VAL A 225 -5.63 -13.91 -9.05
CA VAL A 225 -5.37 -14.38 -10.42
C VAL A 225 -6.70 -14.73 -11.09
N GLN A 226 -6.98 -14.12 -12.24
CA GLN A 226 -8.23 -14.33 -13.00
C GLN A 226 -7.93 -14.70 -14.46
N GLY A 227 -8.73 -15.59 -15.03
CA GLY A 227 -8.59 -16.02 -16.43
C GLY A 227 -7.42 -16.99 -16.65
N LYS A 228 -7.05 -17.22 -17.92
CA LYS A 228 -5.97 -18.15 -18.30
C LYS A 228 -4.57 -17.51 -18.34
N LYS A 229 -4.51 -16.17 -18.33
CA LYS A 229 -3.28 -15.40 -18.46
C LYS A 229 -3.03 -14.66 -17.17
N LEU A 230 -1.82 -14.79 -16.63
CA LEU A 230 -1.38 -14.08 -15.45
C LEU A 230 -1.35 -12.57 -15.76
N ALA A 231 -2.26 -11.82 -15.17
CA ALA A 231 -2.35 -10.37 -15.30
C ALA A 231 -2.55 -9.75 -13.92
N PHE A 232 -1.90 -8.61 -13.69
CA PHE A 232 -2.11 -7.81 -12.49
C PHE A 232 -3.60 -7.45 -12.34
N PRO A 233 -4.16 -7.51 -11.13
CA PRO A 233 -5.39 -6.77 -10.82
C PRO A 233 -5.09 -5.29 -11.01
N ALA A 234 -6.05 -4.52 -11.53
CA ALA A 234 -5.90 -3.07 -11.65
C ALA A 234 -5.41 -2.42 -10.32
N ALA A 235 -5.84 -2.96 -9.17
CA ALA A 235 -5.43 -2.50 -7.85
C ALA A 235 -3.95 -2.82 -7.47
N ALA A 236 -3.31 -3.84 -8.03
CA ALA A 236 -1.90 -4.14 -7.75
C ALA A 236 -0.92 -3.39 -8.66
N LEU A 237 -1.41 -2.63 -9.66
CA LEU A 237 -0.65 -1.52 -10.24
C LEU A 237 -0.31 -0.46 -9.17
N THR A 238 -0.89 -0.61 -7.97
CA THR A 238 -0.75 0.29 -6.86
C THR A 238 0.07 -0.17 -5.65
N HIS A 239 0.99 -1.14 -5.75
CA HIS A 239 1.58 -1.77 -4.56
C HIS A 239 3.08 -2.12 -4.64
N GLU A 240 3.93 -1.41 -3.87
CA GLU A 240 5.32 -1.79 -3.56
C GLU A 240 5.56 -1.79 -2.05
N VAL A 241 6.41 -2.72 -1.60
CA VAL A 241 6.71 -2.95 -0.19
C VAL A 241 8.06 -2.37 0.22
N VAL A 242 8.07 -1.85 1.44
CA VAL A 242 9.25 -1.39 2.16
C VAL A 242 9.97 -2.58 2.76
N SER A 243 11.20 -2.85 2.33
CA SER A 243 12.12 -3.70 3.10
C SER A 243 12.65 -2.91 4.30
N ASP A 244 12.52 -3.47 5.50
CA ASP A 244 13.11 -2.96 6.76
C ASP A 244 14.61 -2.60 6.64
#